data_AF-A0A060T3A7-F1
#
_entry.id   AF-A0A060T3A7-F1
#
_cell.length_a   1.000
_cell.length_b   1.000
_cell.length_c   1.000
_cell.angle_alpha   90.00
_cell.angle_beta   90.00
_cell.angle_gamma   90.00
#
_symmetry.space_group_name_H-M   'P 1'
#
loop_
_entity.id
_entity.type
_entity.pdbx_description
1 polymer ?
#
loop_
_entity_poly.entity_id
_entity_poly.type
_entity_poly.pdbx_seq_one_letter_code
_entity_poly.pdbx_strand_id
1 'polypeptide(L)'
;MDGLPEVQSLIEKLSGQIDEASTQLEPFLETKLSEQRFETFEDQAKFCAFLAYALDSTMFAYLKARGKDTNDHPIMKELDRVKSYMAKIKEAQKIRPKVDKAAADRFIRGALAGNPQVESDNFLKKMAKETNKRTHNDVEETGPDGEGSDEVQDSVGSTEKASEPKGRTNKKQKAKKRTKKSQK
;
A
#
# COMPACT_ATOMS: atom_id res chain seq x y z
N MET A 1 -19.66 -47.48 17.13
CA MET A 1 -19.94 -46.14 17.74
C MET A 1 -18.74 -45.21 17.52
N ASP A 2 -18.26 -45.10 16.28
CA ASP A 2 -16.80 -45.06 16.09
C ASP A 2 -16.24 -43.66 15.81
N GLY A 3 -17.11 -42.68 15.54
CA GLY A 3 -16.74 -41.26 15.40
C GLY A 3 -16.69 -40.47 16.72
N LEU A 4 -16.97 -41.09 17.87
CA LEU A 4 -16.96 -40.40 19.17
C LEU A 4 -15.63 -39.64 19.47
N PRO A 5 -14.44 -40.26 19.34
CA PRO A 5 -13.17 -39.56 19.62
C PRO A 5 -12.84 -38.47 18.60
N GLU A 6 -13.29 -38.62 17.35
CA GLU A 6 -13.12 -37.59 16.32
C GLU A 6 -13.93 -36.33 16.69
N VAL A 7 -15.21 -36.50 17.06
CA VAL A 7 -16.10 -35.43 17.52
C VAL A 7 -15.57 -34.76 18.79
N GLN A 8 -15.04 -35.53 19.76
CA GLN A 8 -14.37 -34.96 20.94
C GLN A 8 -13.20 -34.05 20.54
N SER A 9 -12.32 -34.52 19.65
CA SER A 9 -11.19 -33.71 19.18
C SER A 9 -11.61 -32.45 18.42
N LEU A 10 -12.80 -32.43 17.79
CA LEU A 10 -13.35 -31.27 17.10
C LEU A 10 -13.94 -30.25 18.09
N ILE A 11 -14.55 -30.73 19.18
CA ILE A 11 -15.05 -29.87 20.27
C ILE A 11 -13.89 -29.21 21.01
N GLU A 12 -12.82 -29.95 21.32
CA GLU A 12 -11.60 -29.40 21.95
C GLU A 12 -10.96 -28.30 21.08
N LYS A 13 -10.79 -28.55 19.78
CA LYS A 13 -10.29 -27.56 18.81
C LYS A 13 -11.18 -26.32 18.74
N LEU A 14 -12.51 -26.51 18.72
CA LEU A 14 -13.47 -25.41 18.67
C LEU A 14 -13.45 -24.57 19.95
N SER A 15 -13.29 -25.19 21.13
CA SER A 15 -13.13 -24.46 22.39
C SER A 15 -11.88 -23.58 22.32
N GLY A 16 -10.71 -24.17 22.06
CA GLY A 16 -9.46 -23.41 22.00
C GLY A 16 -9.47 -22.27 20.97
N GLN A 17 -10.17 -22.44 19.84
CA GLN A 17 -10.38 -21.37 18.86
C GLN A 17 -11.32 -20.25 19.33
N ILE A 18 -12.34 -20.58 20.13
CA ILE A 18 -13.22 -19.59 20.77
C ILE A 18 -12.48 -18.84 21.88
N ASP A 19 -11.68 -19.54 22.67
CA ASP A 19 -10.86 -18.99 23.75
C ASP A 19 -9.81 -18.02 23.16
N GLU A 20 -9.05 -18.45 22.14
CA GLU A 20 -8.08 -17.62 21.41
C GLU A 20 -8.75 -16.38 20.79
N ALA A 21 -9.87 -16.55 20.08
CA ALA A 21 -10.59 -15.44 19.46
C ALA A 21 -11.14 -14.45 20.50
N SER A 22 -11.54 -14.93 21.69
CA SER A 22 -12.01 -14.07 22.78
C SER A 22 -10.87 -13.22 23.33
N THR A 23 -9.71 -13.82 23.64
CA THR A 23 -8.51 -13.09 24.08
C THR A 23 -8.02 -12.08 23.05
N GLN A 24 -8.13 -12.38 21.74
CA GLN A 24 -7.77 -11.44 20.67
C GLN A 24 -8.76 -10.28 20.52
N LEU A 25 -10.04 -10.46 20.90
CA LEU A 25 -11.09 -9.43 20.78
C LEU A 25 -11.23 -8.55 22.03
N GLU A 26 -10.88 -9.05 23.21
CA GLU A 26 -10.97 -8.36 24.51
C GLU A 26 -10.53 -6.88 24.49
N PRO A 27 -9.31 -6.49 24.05
CA PRO A 27 -8.89 -5.07 24.03
C PRO A 27 -9.69 -4.18 23.06
N PHE A 28 -10.37 -4.77 22.08
CA PHE A 28 -11.26 -4.06 21.15
C PHE A 28 -12.70 -3.91 21.70
N LEU A 29 -13.04 -4.63 22.77
CA LEU A 29 -14.34 -4.54 23.45
C LEU A 29 -14.30 -3.60 24.67
N GLU A 30 -13.14 -3.46 25.33
CA GLU A 30 -12.95 -2.47 26.41
C GLU A 30 -13.03 -1.02 25.91
N THR A 31 -12.59 -0.75 24.68
CA THR A 31 -12.58 0.59 24.08
C THR A 31 -13.86 0.88 23.31
N LYS A 32 -14.54 2.01 23.60
CA LYS A 32 -15.75 2.37 22.85
C LYS A 32 -15.38 2.77 21.42
N LEU A 33 -16.19 2.33 20.44
CA LEU A 33 -16.03 2.67 19.03
C LEU A 33 -16.02 4.20 18.77
N SER A 34 -16.65 4.99 19.63
CA SER A 34 -16.65 6.47 19.60
C SER A 34 -15.36 7.12 20.12
N GLU A 35 -14.59 6.38 20.92
CA GLU A 35 -13.35 6.85 21.57
C GLU A 35 -12.10 6.44 20.77
N GLN A 36 -12.22 5.45 19.89
CA GLN A 36 -11.15 5.05 18.97
C GLN A 36 -10.79 6.17 17.99
N ARG A 37 -9.50 6.50 17.93
CA ARG A 37 -8.91 7.46 16.99
C ARG A 37 -8.03 6.70 16.00
N PHE A 38 -8.18 7.03 14.73
CA PHE A 38 -7.36 6.51 13.63
C PHE A 38 -6.57 7.66 12.99
N GLU A 39 -5.33 7.40 12.59
CA GLU A 39 -4.48 8.39 11.91
C GLU A 39 -4.99 8.71 10.50
N THR A 40 -5.62 7.73 9.84
CA THR A 40 -6.18 7.90 8.50
C THR A 40 -7.61 7.35 8.40
N PHE A 41 -8.40 7.95 7.51
CA PHE A 41 -9.72 7.43 7.11
C PHE A 41 -9.65 6.05 6.46
N GLU A 42 -8.50 5.63 5.91
CA GLU A 42 -8.33 4.27 5.38
C GLU A 42 -8.36 3.25 6.50
N ASP A 43 -7.67 3.52 7.61
CA ASP A 43 -7.52 2.59 8.73
C ASP A 43 -8.80 2.52 9.56
N GLN A 44 -9.51 3.65 9.71
CA GLN A 44 -10.88 3.66 10.22
C GLN A 44 -11.81 2.79 9.34
N ALA A 45 -11.74 2.91 8.01
CA ALA A 45 -12.59 2.13 7.10
C ALA A 45 -12.25 0.63 7.13
N LYS A 46 -10.95 0.27 7.20
CA LYS A 46 -10.50 -1.11 7.44
C LYS A 46 -11.10 -1.65 8.73
N PHE A 47 -10.91 -0.93 9.84
CA PHE A 47 -11.32 -1.37 11.16
C PHE A 47 -12.83 -1.64 11.22
N CYS A 48 -13.66 -0.68 10.79
CA CYS A 48 -15.11 -0.86 10.75
C CYS A 48 -15.54 -2.04 9.87
N ALA A 49 -14.86 -2.28 8.73
CA ALA A 49 -15.15 -3.44 7.88
C ALA A 49 -14.71 -4.78 8.51
N PHE A 50 -13.59 -4.82 9.23
CA PHE A 50 -13.14 -6.01 9.96
C PHE A 50 -14.04 -6.32 11.17
N LEU A 51 -14.46 -5.30 11.93
CA LEU A 51 -15.36 -5.47 13.08
C LEU A 51 -16.73 -6.00 12.63
N ALA A 52 -17.30 -5.46 11.54
CA ALA A 52 -18.52 -5.99 10.94
C ALA A 52 -18.34 -7.44 10.46
N TYR A 53 -17.21 -7.77 9.82
CA TYR A 53 -16.91 -9.13 9.38
C TYR A 53 -16.77 -10.13 10.53
N ALA A 54 -16.17 -9.73 11.65
CA ALA A 54 -16.05 -10.55 12.85
C ALA A 54 -17.43 -10.84 13.48
N LEU A 55 -18.31 -9.83 13.53
CA LEU A 55 -19.69 -9.98 14.01
C LEU A 55 -20.49 -10.93 13.11
N ASP A 56 -20.47 -10.73 11.79
CA ASP A 56 -21.19 -11.61 10.86
C ASP A 56 -20.62 -13.04 10.84
N SER A 57 -19.30 -13.20 11.00
CA SER A 57 -18.63 -14.51 11.05
C SER A 57 -18.91 -15.28 12.34
N THR A 58 -18.92 -14.61 13.50
CA THR A 58 -19.29 -15.25 14.79
C THR A 58 -20.77 -15.61 14.81
N MET A 59 -21.65 -14.77 14.25
CA MET A 59 -23.07 -15.09 14.07
C MET A 59 -23.27 -16.27 13.11
N PHE A 60 -22.52 -16.35 12.00
CA PHE A 60 -22.52 -17.52 11.11
C PHE A 60 -22.05 -18.80 11.82
N ALA A 61 -20.98 -18.73 12.61
CA ALA A 61 -20.48 -19.87 13.40
C ALA A 61 -21.51 -20.34 14.44
N TYR A 62 -22.18 -19.41 15.13
CA TYR A 62 -23.27 -19.70 16.07
C TYR A 62 -24.46 -20.42 15.38
N LEU A 63 -24.84 -19.99 14.17
CA LEU A 63 -25.90 -20.64 13.39
C LEU A 63 -25.50 -22.07 12.99
N LYS A 64 -24.25 -22.28 12.55
CA LYS A 64 -23.68 -23.60 12.27
C LYS A 64 -23.69 -24.50 13.51
N ALA A 65 -23.21 -24.00 14.66
CA ALA A 65 -23.16 -24.74 15.91
C ALA A 65 -24.57 -25.16 16.41
N ARG A 66 -25.61 -24.38 16.09
CA ARG A 66 -27.02 -24.73 16.35
C ARG A 66 -27.66 -25.62 15.28
N GLY A 67 -26.91 -26.13 14.31
CA GLY A 67 -27.42 -27.00 13.26
C GLY A 67 -28.41 -26.35 12.29
N LYS A 68 -28.48 -25.01 12.24
CA LYS A 68 -29.30 -24.31 11.24
C LYS A 68 -28.61 -24.33 9.89
N ASP A 69 -29.35 -24.53 8.82
CA ASP A 69 -28.81 -24.26 7.50
C ASP A 69 -28.51 -22.76 7.37
N THR A 70 -27.34 -22.46 6.81
CA THR A 70 -26.85 -21.13 6.53
C THR A 70 -27.05 -20.72 5.08
N ASN A 71 -27.27 -21.65 4.15
CA ASN A 71 -27.30 -21.37 2.71
C ASN A 71 -28.42 -20.39 2.33
N ASP A 72 -29.66 -20.69 2.77
CA ASP A 72 -30.82 -19.81 2.59
C ASP A 72 -30.92 -18.70 3.67
N HIS A 73 -30.01 -18.69 4.65
CA HIS A 73 -30.08 -17.75 5.77
C HIS A 73 -29.55 -16.35 5.38
N PRO A 74 -30.23 -15.24 5.76
CA PRO A 74 -29.81 -13.87 5.39
C PRO A 74 -28.35 -13.51 5.71
N ILE A 75 -27.72 -14.18 6.69
CA ILE A 75 -26.31 -13.98 7.06
C ILE A 75 -25.33 -14.09 5.86
N MET A 76 -25.64 -14.90 4.85
CA MET A 76 -24.82 -15.00 3.64
C MET A 76 -24.79 -13.68 2.85
N LYS A 77 -25.93 -12.97 2.81
CA LYS A 77 -26.05 -11.65 2.18
C LYS A 77 -25.29 -10.58 2.95
N GLU A 78 -25.25 -10.69 4.29
CA GLU A 78 -24.46 -9.79 5.15
C GLU A 78 -22.96 -10.02 4.97
N LEU A 79 -22.51 -11.28 5.01
CA LEU A 79 -21.12 -11.64 4.70
C LEU A 79 -20.68 -11.15 3.31
N ASP A 80 -21.52 -11.30 2.28
CA ASP A 80 -21.23 -10.79 0.94
C ASP A 80 -21.28 -9.26 0.84
N ARG A 81 -22.18 -8.61 1.59
CA ARG A 81 -22.22 -7.14 1.74
C ARG A 81 -20.89 -6.64 2.32
N VAL A 82 -20.40 -7.23 3.40
CA VAL A 82 -19.13 -6.84 4.04
C VAL A 82 -17.91 -7.14 3.14
N LYS A 83 -17.88 -8.30 2.47
CA LYS A 83 -16.87 -8.58 1.41
C LYS A 83 -16.86 -7.49 0.34
N SER A 84 -18.03 -6.98 -0.07
CA SER A 84 -18.12 -5.88 -1.04
C SER A 84 -17.51 -4.57 -0.53
N TYR A 85 -17.62 -4.27 0.78
CA TYR A 85 -16.99 -3.10 1.38
C TYR A 85 -15.47 -3.27 1.49
N MET A 86 -14.98 -4.45 1.89
CA MET A 86 -13.55 -4.76 1.85
C MET A 86 -12.96 -4.66 0.43
N ALA A 87 -13.72 -5.05 -0.61
CA ALA A 87 -13.31 -4.86 -2.00
C ALA A 87 -13.21 -3.37 -2.38
N LYS A 88 -14.23 -2.56 -2.04
CA LYS A 88 -14.24 -1.10 -2.28
C LYS A 88 -13.06 -0.40 -1.59
N ILE A 89 -12.72 -0.78 -0.36
CA ILE A 89 -11.54 -0.24 0.36
C ILE A 89 -10.24 -0.60 -0.40
N LYS A 90 -10.09 -1.86 -0.81
CA LYS A 90 -8.94 -2.35 -1.61
C LYS A 90 -8.84 -1.74 -3.01
N GLU A 91 -9.93 -1.20 -3.54
CA GLU A 91 -9.96 -0.45 -4.80
C GLU A 91 -9.60 1.04 -4.58
N ALA A 92 -10.19 1.69 -3.58
CA ALA A 92 -9.88 3.08 -3.21
C ALA A 92 -8.39 3.29 -2.87
N GLN A 93 -7.74 2.30 -2.25
CA GLN A 93 -6.28 2.26 -2.05
C GLN A 93 -5.46 2.42 -3.35
N LYS A 94 -5.98 1.94 -4.48
CA LYS A 94 -5.30 1.98 -5.79
C LYS A 94 -5.58 3.28 -6.54
N ILE A 95 -6.80 3.80 -6.45
CA ILE A 95 -7.25 5.03 -7.13
C ILE A 95 -6.87 6.27 -6.30
N ARG A 96 -5.69 6.26 -5.67
CA ARG A 96 -5.16 7.41 -4.94
C ARG A 96 -4.64 8.45 -5.95
N PRO A 97 -5.18 9.68 -5.99
CA PRO A 97 -4.67 10.72 -6.87
C PRO A 97 -3.23 11.05 -6.48
N LYS A 98 -2.27 10.74 -7.36
CA LYS A 98 -0.86 11.10 -7.15
C LYS A 98 -0.71 12.59 -7.44
N VAL A 99 -0.13 13.33 -6.50
CA VAL A 99 0.27 14.73 -6.70
C VAL A 99 1.29 14.78 -7.83
N ASP A 100 0.98 15.53 -8.90
CA ASP A 100 1.96 15.84 -9.94
C ASP A 100 3.00 16.80 -9.35
N LYS A 101 4.15 16.23 -8.96
CA LYS A 101 5.29 16.97 -8.42
C LYS A 101 5.84 17.98 -9.44
N ALA A 102 5.77 17.69 -10.74
CA ALA A 102 6.26 18.61 -11.77
C ALA A 102 5.31 19.80 -11.99
N ALA A 103 3.99 19.60 -11.82
CA ALA A 103 3.03 20.71 -11.75
C ALA A 103 3.21 21.53 -10.47
N ALA A 104 3.34 20.87 -9.31
CA ALA A 104 3.61 21.55 -8.03
C ALA A 104 4.89 22.40 -8.09
N ASP A 105 5.99 21.84 -8.59
CA ASP A 105 7.25 22.55 -8.84
C ASP A 105 7.06 23.79 -9.72
N ARG A 106 6.21 23.72 -10.76
CA ARG A 106 5.92 24.87 -11.63
C ARG A 106 5.13 25.95 -10.90
N PHE A 107 4.13 25.59 -10.09
CA PHE A 107 3.39 26.56 -9.28
C PHE A 107 4.29 27.23 -8.23
N ILE A 108 5.13 26.46 -7.53
CA ILE A 108 6.08 26.98 -6.55
C ILE A 108 7.09 27.92 -7.22
N ARG A 109 7.69 27.53 -8.34
CA ARG A 109 8.63 28.37 -9.09
C ARG A 109 7.96 29.62 -9.68
N GLY A 110 6.71 29.50 -10.14
CA GLY A 110 5.93 30.64 -10.64
C GLY A 110 5.54 31.64 -9.54
N ALA A 111 5.27 31.17 -8.32
CA ALA A 111 4.99 32.02 -7.15
C ALA A 111 6.25 32.64 -6.52
N LEU A 112 7.44 32.10 -6.80
CA LEU A 112 8.73 32.63 -6.32
C LEU A 112 9.50 33.44 -7.38
N ALA A 113 9.14 33.35 -8.65
CA ALA A 113 9.63 34.24 -9.70
C ALA A 113 9.15 35.67 -9.41
N GLY A 114 10.06 36.63 -9.38
CA GLY A 114 9.86 37.97 -8.83
C GLY A 114 10.41 38.18 -7.42
N ASN A 115 10.89 37.14 -6.72
CA ASN A 115 11.75 37.32 -5.54
C ASN A 115 13.23 37.31 -5.95
N PRO A 116 13.94 38.46 -5.91
CA PRO A 116 15.30 38.58 -6.43
C PRO A 116 16.31 37.69 -5.70
N GLN A 117 16.11 37.37 -4.42
CA GLN A 117 16.99 36.46 -3.66
C GLN A 117 16.89 35.02 -4.18
N VAL A 118 15.67 34.56 -4.49
CA VAL A 118 15.45 33.21 -5.03
C VAL A 118 16.01 33.10 -6.45
N GLU A 119 15.97 34.19 -7.22
CA GLU A 119 16.55 34.24 -8.56
C GLU A 119 18.08 34.27 -8.56
N SER A 120 18.72 35.03 -7.65
CA SER A 120 20.17 34.99 -7.48
C SER A 120 20.66 33.61 -7.06
N ASP A 121 20.01 32.97 -6.08
CA ASP A 121 20.42 31.66 -5.59
C ASP A 121 20.28 30.58 -6.66
N ASN A 122 19.21 30.63 -7.46
CA ASN A 122 19.03 29.74 -8.61
C ASN A 122 20.02 30.02 -9.75
N PHE A 123 20.52 31.25 -9.90
CA PHE A 123 21.58 31.58 -10.85
C PHE A 123 22.95 31.07 -10.38
N LEU A 124 23.35 31.35 -9.13
CA LEU A 124 24.59 30.84 -8.53
C LEU A 124 24.62 29.30 -8.57
N LYS A 125 23.50 28.63 -8.25
CA LYS A 125 23.37 27.17 -8.27
C LYS A 125 23.34 26.54 -9.67
N LYS A 126 23.13 27.33 -10.73
CA LYS A 126 23.38 26.94 -12.13
C LYS A 126 24.86 27.11 -12.47
N MET A 127 25.43 28.29 -12.21
CA MET A 127 26.84 28.61 -12.47
C MET A 127 27.78 27.56 -11.83
N ALA A 128 27.60 27.26 -10.55
CA ALA A 128 28.40 26.27 -9.82
C ALA A 128 28.24 24.81 -10.33
N LYS A 129 27.11 24.49 -10.99
CA LYS A 129 26.93 23.18 -11.64
C LYS A 129 27.55 23.12 -13.03
N GLU A 130 27.63 24.26 -13.72
CA GLU A 130 28.20 24.31 -15.06
C GLU A 130 29.73 24.45 -15.04
N THR A 131 30.31 25.14 -14.05
CA THR A 131 31.76 25.09 -13.80
C THR A 131 32.20 23.66 -13.49
N ASN A 132 31.55 22.98 -12.53
CA ASN A 132 31.87 21.60 -12.15
C ASN A 132 31.60 20.55 -13.26
N LYS A 133 30.89 20.93 -14.33
CA LYS A 133 30.72 20.08 -15.52
C LYS A 133 31.82 20.33 -16.56
N ARG A 134 32.39 21.54 -16.63
CA ARG A 134 33.49 21.88 -17.54
C ARG A 134 34.83 21.32 -17.03
N THR A 135 35.08 21.39 -15.71
CA THR A 135 36.28 20.85 -15.06
C THR A 135 36.46 19.32 -15.18
N HIS A 136 35.46 18.60 -15.70
CA HIS A 136 35.51 17.14 -15.84
C HIS A 136 35.78 16.63 -17.26
N ASN A 137 35.98 17.55 -18.22
CA ASN A 137 36.19 17.24 -19.64
C ASN A 137 37.63 17.51 -20.14
N ASP A 138 38.42 18.32 -19.41
CA ASP A 138 39.72 18.83 -19.86
C ASP A 138 40.89 18.36 -18.95
N VAL A 139 40.87 17.09 -18.49
CA VAL A 139 42.02 16.41 -17.87
C VAL A 139 42.04 14.93 -18.26
N GLU A 140 42.99 14.53 -19.11
CA GLU A 140 43.51 13.15 -19.17
C GLU A 140 44.98 13.18 -18.70
N GLU A 141 45.36 12.18 -17.88
CA GLU A 141 46.70 11.81 -17.41
C GLU A 141 47.60 12.96 -16.84
N THR A 142 48.04 12.95 -15.58
CA THR A 142 48.57 11.83 -14.77
C THR A 142 48.38 12.04 -13.26
N GLY A 143 48.58 10.97 -12.48
CA GLY A 143 48.86 11.00 -11.03
C GLY A 143 49.95 9.97 -10.69
N PRO A 144 50.20 9.63 -9.42
CA PRO A 144 49.65 10.16 -8.15
C PRO A 144 50.64 11.19 -7.52
N ASP A 145 50.76 11.51 -6.23
CA ASP A 145 50.19 11.00 -4.96
C ASP A 145 50.28 12.08 -3.84
N GLY A 146 49.76 11.81 -2.63
CA GLY A 146 50.09 12.57 -1.41
C GLY A 146 48.96 12.79 -0.39
N GLU A 147 49.16 12.26 0.82
CA GLU A 147 48.27 12.26 2.00
C GLU A 147 47.88 13.65 2.57
N GLY A 148 46.75 13.74 3.28
CA GLY A 148 46.41 14.88 4.15
C GLY A 148 44.96 14.92 4.67
N SER A 149 44.77 15.01 5.99
CA SER A 149 43.48 15.11 6.70
C SER A 149 42.77 16.48 6.44
N ASP A 150 41.47 16.69 6.72
CA ASP A 150 40.72 16.27 7.91
C ASP A 150 39.19 16.07 7.73
N GLU A 151 38.56 15.49 8.76
CA GLU A 151 37.15 15.10 8.75
C GLU A 151 36.18 16.22 9.17
N VAL A 152 35.03 16.30 8.50
CA VAL A 152 33.74 16.56 9.18
C VAL A 152 32.69 15.64 8.56
N GLN A 153 32.33 14.57 9.28
CA GLN A 153 31.07 13.88 9.06
C GLN A 153 30.00 14.50 9.96
N ASP A 154 28.77 14.60 9.48
CA ASP A 154 27.63 14.25 10.32
C ASP A 154 26.74 13.25 9.58
N SER A 155 26.25 12.29 10.35
CA SER A 155 25.26 11.28 9.95
C SER A 155 23.85 11.87 10.18
N VAL A 156 22.68 11.28 9.90
CA VAL A 156 22.16 9.91 9.76
C VAL A 156 20.95 10.03 8.79
N GLY A 157 20.49 9.07 7.99
CA GLY A 157 20.83 7.67 7.67
C GLY A 157 20.15 7.29 6.33
N SER A 158 20.49 6.21 5.64
CA SER A 158 20.07 4.82 5.93
C SER A 158 18.53 4.67 6.02
N THR A 159 17.82 3.92 5.16
CA THR A 159 18.19 3.07 3.99
C THR A 159 16.96 3.03 3.03
N GLU A 160 16.72 2.21 2.00
CA GLU A 160 17.22 0.94 1.41
C GLU A 160 17.35 1.04 -0.13
N LYS A 161 17.50 -0.10 -0.85
CA LYS A 161 17.34 -0.24 -2.31
C LYS A 161 16.04 -0.97 -2.66
N ALA A 162 15.34 -0.51 -3.70
CA ALA A 162 14.44 -1.35 -4.50
C ALA A 162 15.02 -1.51 -5.90
N SER A 163 15.03 -2.74 -6.44
CA SER A 163 15.63 -3.08 -7.73
C SER A 163 14.57 -3.35 -8.81
N GLU A 164 14.65 -2.65 -9.94
CA GLU A 164 13.81 -2.95 -11.11
C GLU A 164 14.54 -3.89 -12.09
N PRO A 165 13.88 -4.96 -12.59
CA PRO A 165 14.47 -5.89 -13.56
C PRO A 165 14.38 -5.37 -15.00
N LYS A 166 15.42 -5.62 -15.80
CA LYS A 166 15.48 -5.21 -17.22
C LYS A 166 14.40 -5.89 -18.06
N GLY A 167 13.50 -5.09 -18.64
CA GLY A 167 12.42 -5.57 -19.51
C GLY A 167 12.93 -6.21 -20.80
N ARG A 168 12.48 -7.45 -21.09
CA ARG A 168 12.86 -8.22 -22.28
C ARG A 168 11.77 -8.11 -23.35
N THR A 169 12.05 -7.40 -24.45
CA THR A 169 11.08 -7.14 -25.52
C THR A 169 10.85 -8.35 -26.43
N ASN A 170 9.59 -8.77 -26.62
CA ASN A 170 9.23 -9.72 -27.69
C ASN A 170 7.76 -9.62 -28.11
N LYS A 171 7.41 -8.67 -29.00
CA LYS A 171 6.02 -8.38 -29.41
C LYS A 171 5.66 -9.06 -30.74
N LYS A 172 5.49 -10.38 -30.72
CA LYS A 172 5.16 -11.20 -31.91
C LYS A 172 3.72 -10.99 -32.37
N GLN A 173 3.49 -10.06 -33.29
CA GLN A 173 2.16 -9.74 -33.82
C GLN A 173 1.57 -10.91 -34.62
N LYS A 174 0.35 -11.34 -34.30
CA LYS A 174 -0.51 -12.17 -35.17
C LYS A 174 -1.68 -11.34 -35.65
N ALA A 175 -1.70 -10.99 -36.94
CA ALA A 175 -2.85 -10.34 -37.56
C ALA A 175 -4.05 -11.31 -37.62
N LYS A 176 -5.22 -10.89 -37.11
CA LYS A 176 -6.50 -11.60 -37.32
C LYS A 176 -7.23 -11.00 -38.53
N LYS A 177 -7.93 -11.85 -39.28
CA LYS A 177 -8.60 -11.52 -40.55
C LYS A 177 -9.55 -10.32 -40.42
N ARG A 178 -9.52 -9.45 -41.43
CA ARG A 178 -10.65 -8.55 -41.76
C ARG A 178 -11.75 -9.39 -42.40
N THR A 179 -12.97 -9.34 -41.88
CA THR A 179 -14.15 -9.86 -42.58
C THR A 179 -14.96 -8.66 -43.09
N LYS A 180 -14.99 -8.45 -44.42
CA LYS A 180 -15.89 -7.44 -45.00
C LYS A 180 -17.33 -7.93 -44.85
N LYS A 181 -18.19 -7.18 -44.16
CA LYS A 181 -19.65 -7.32 -44.33
C LYS A 181 -20.03 -6.49 -45.57
N SER A 182 -20.40 -7.16 -46.65
CA SER A 182 -20.96 -6.47 -47.83
C SER A 182 -22.37 -5.95 -47.50
N GLN A 183 -22.81 -4.97 -48.29
CA GLN A 183 -24.14 -4.38 -48.20
C GLN A 183 -25.16 -5.14 -49.05
N LYS A 184 -26.43 -4.80 -48.77
CA LYS A 184 -27.58 -4.75 -49.69
C LYS A 184 -28.29 -6.07 -50.00
#